data_AF-A0A8D8M6W9-F1
#
_entry.id   AF-A0A8D8M6W9-F1
#
_cell.length_a   1.000
_cell.length_b   1.000
_cell.length_c   1.000
_cell.angle_alpha   90.00
_cell.angle_beta   90.00
_cell.angle_gamma   90.00
#
_symmetry.space_group_name_H-M   'P 1'
#
loop_
_entity.id
_entity.type
_entity.pdbx_description
1 polymer ?
#
loop_
_entity_poly.entity_id
_entity_poly.type
_entity_poly.pdbx_seq_one_letter_code
_entity_poly.pdbx_strand_id
1 'polypeptide(L)'
;MSGTYRYCVVPVCQNTSTTTPDKVFLTVPMEEKRRKQWFVAMRRSDFLQPKTAAYICADHFDLENDMENYIRWTLQPRTHIILKPGVCPHKFECQAMRTEMHPIRRPRNLLSMRKEEEERKRMVEEMIDIEDSEEIVDDPDLMLVEEVLNEPFDPEVPSTSTQETSTSRQETSTSDKGTQVRMKVHHFRSTHVQCSVKCEDKSVQTNPKVLIDAGTNTPVEKLKVGEIFSSSDEEMESIPTDSEYQPSSGSNPSSNTLSAEPEKKFLSLKKRVQTNTMLYIGVPTNASFLIDIFTKYCKCPERNIFLCLKKIRLNEPYTMLSYEFDLSPTYLGTLFKNTLPKLAQCLDKFIFWPTKSQVFLSLPISFRARFSKVVAIIDCFEVEIQKPSKALHQAMTWSAYKKCNTIKYLACTPDGTCCFISEGWGGRTSDSVILKKSGFLDKIEPGVQIMTDRGFKHVERDIAEKGASLVRPPSVVSTGQVWSASLVRLQVW
;
A
#
# COMPACT_ATOMS: atom_id res chain seq x y z
N MET A 1 -29.69 4.49 -20.29
CA MET A 1 -30.60 3.34 -20.49
C MET A 1 -30.03 2.15 -19.73
N SER A 2 -30.76 1.64 -18.73
CA SER A 2 -30.34 0.48 -17.94
C SER A 2 -30.39 -0.76 -18.83
N GLY A 3 -29.25 -1.13 -19.43
CA GLY A 3 -29.11 -2.38 -20.15
C GLY A 3 -29.16 -3.55 -19.16
N THR A 4 -30.03 -4.51 -19.38
CA THR A 4 -30.07 -5.74 -18.58
C THR A 4 -28.70 -6.41 -18.65
N TYR A 5 -28.11 -6.74 -17.49
CA TYR A 5 -26.81 -7.42 -17.45
C TYR A 5 -26.88 -8.77 -18.16
N ARG A 6 -25.98 -9.00 -19.12
CA ARG A 6 -25.88 -10.25 -19.88
C ARG A 6 -24.47 -10.80 -19.76
N TYR A 7 -24.35 -12.11 -19.57
CA TYR A 7 -23.08 -12.81 -19.57
C TYR A 7 -23.15 -13.98 -20.55
N CYS A 8 -22.01 -14.34 -21.14
CA CYS A 8 -21.96 -15.47 -22.05
C CYS A 8 -22.07 -16.80 -21.30
N VAL A 9 -23.00 -17.65 -21.73
CA VAL A 9 -23.30 -18.97 -21.16
C VAL A 9 -22.24 -20.04 -21.53
N VAL A 10 -21.38 -19.77 -22.51
CA VAL A 10 -20.35 -20.71 -22.96
C VAL A 10 -19.26 -20.85 -21.89
N PRO A 11 -18.91 -22.07 -21.47
CA PRO A 11 -17.83 -22.28 -20.50
C PRO A 11 -16.52 -21.60 -20.92
N VAL A 12 -15.79 -21.05 -19.94
CA VAL A 12 -14.50 -20.34 -20.11
C VAL A 12 -14.60 -18.97 -20.79
N CYS A 13 -15.73 -18.62 -21.41
CA CYS A 13 -15.94 -17.30 -21.99
C CYS A 13 -16.15 -16.24 -20.88
N GLN A 14 -15.37 -15.16 -20.93
CA GLN A 14 -15.42 -14.05 -19.94
C GLN A 14 -16.17 -12.81 -20.46
N ASN A 15 -16.80 -12.92 -21.64
CA ASN A 15 -17.55 -11.82 -22.24
C ASN A 15 -18.84 -11.54 -21.46
N THR A 16 -19.03 -10.28 -21.07
CA THR A 16 -20.23 -9.77 -20.41
C THR A 16 -20.64 -8.45 -21.04
N SER A 17 -21.89 -8.03 -20.86
CA SER A 17 -22.37 -6.72 -21.33
C SER A 17 -21.61 -5.54 -20.71
N THR A 18 -20.86 -5.78 -19.63
CA THR A 18 -20.02 -4.77 -18.96
C THR A 18 -18.57 -4.79 -19.47
N THR A 19 -17.99 -5.97 -19.64
CA THR A 19 -16.58 -6.12 -20.09
C THR A 19 -16.43 -5.94 -21.59
N THR A 20 -17.47 -6.25 -22.36
CA THR A 20 -17.50 -6.15 -23.83
C THR A 20 -18.82 -5.51 -24.28
N PRO A 21 -18.98 -4.18 -24.14
CA PRO A 21 -20.25 -3.50 -24.39
C PRO A 21 -20.65 -3.48 -25.87
N ASP A 22 -19.68 -3.51 -26.78
CA ASP A 22 -19.91 -3.48 -28.23
C ASP A 22 -20.28 -4.85 -28.81
N LYS A 23 -20.17 -5.92 -28.02
CA LYS A 23 -20.49 -7.28 -28.48
C LYS A 23 -21.98 -7.55 -28.39
N VAL A 24 -22.49 -8.23 -29.41
CA VAL A 24 -23.88 -8.68 -29.44
C VAL A 24 -24.04 -9.96 -28.62
N PHE A 25 -25.09 -9.99 -27.80
CA PHE A 25 -25.49 -11.16 -27.02
C PHE A 25 -26.82 -11.71 -27.56
N LEU A 26 -26.77 -12.91 -28.14
CA LEU A 26 -27.91 -13.66 -28.66
C LEU A 26 -28.58 -14.42 -27.52
N THR A 27 -29.91 -14.50 -27.54
CA THR A 27 -30.66 -15.30 -26.56
C THR A 27 -30.67 -16.77 -26.96
N VAL A 28 -30.39 -17.66 -26.01
CA VAL A 28 -30.49 -19.11 -26.23
C VAL A 28 -31.96 -19.49 -26.46
N PRO A 29 -32.27 -20.31 -27.49
CA PRO A 29 -33.63 -20.74 -27.77
C PRO A 29 -34.35 -21.33 -26.56
N MET A 30 -35.64 -21.02 -26.43
CA MET A 30 -36.51 -21.57 -25.38
C MET A 30 -37.04 -22.96 -25.73
N GLU A 31 -37.07 -23.30 -27.02
CA GLU A 31 -37.49 -24.62 -27.51
C GLU A 31 -36.55 -25.72 -27.02
N GLU A 32 -37.09 -26.72 -26.33
CA GLU A 32 -36.31 -27.72 -25.59
C GLU A 32 -35.31 -28.50 -26.47
N LYS A 33 -35.75 -28.94 -27.65
CA LYS A 33 -34.91 -29.72 -28.58
C LYS A 33 -33.72 -28.91 -29.09
N ARG A 34 -33.98 -27.68 -29.55
CA ARG A 34 -32.96 -26.76 -30.07
C ARG A 34 -32.03 -26.26 -28.95
N ARG A 35 -32.58 -26.03 -27.76
CA ARG A 35 -31.82 -25.68 -26.56
C ARG A 35 -30.86 -26.80 -26.19
N LYS A 36 -31.31 -28.05 -26.12
CA LYS A 36 -30.42 -29.21 -25.86
C LYS A 36 -29.27 -29.29 -26.87
N GLN A 37 -29.55 -29.09 -28.16
CA GLN A 37 -28.51 -29.06 -29.20
C GLN A 37 -27.46 -27.96 -28.95
N TRP A 38 -27.89 -26.77 -28.54
CA TRP A 38 -26.98 -25.67 -28.21
C TRP A 38 -26.10 -25.99 -27.00
N PHE A 39 -26.67 -26.59 -25.95
CA PHE A 39 -25.92 -26.99 -24.74
C PHE A 39 -24.87 -28.07 -25.04
N VAL A 40 -25.21 -29.03 -25.90
CA VAL A 40 -24.27 -30.03 -26.40
C VAL A 40 -23.16 -29.37 -27.21
N ALA A 41 -23.49 -28.44 -28.12
CA ALA A 41 -22.51 -27.74 -28.94
C ALA A 41 -21.49 -26.95 -28.09
N MET A 42 -21.96 -26.26 -27.05
CA MET A 42 -21.10 -25.49 -26.11
C MET A 42 -20.39 -26.35 -25.05
N ARG A 43 -20.56 -27.69 -25.10
CA ARG A 43 -19.95 -28.66 -24.18
C ARG A 43 -20.28 -28.39 -22.70
N ARG A 44 -21.53 -28.01 -22.44
CA ARG A 44 -22.04 -27.64 -21.12
C ARG A 44 -22.91 -28.76 -20.55
N SER A 45 -22.68 -29.13 -19.29
CA SER A 45 -23.27 -30.29 -18.62
C SER A 45 -24.59 -30.03 -17.88
N ASP A 46 -24.91 -28.78 -17.55
CA ASP A 46 -26.19 -28.40 -16.96
C ASP A 46 -27.17 -27.93 -18.03
N PHE A 47 -28.22 -28.72 -18.28
CA PHE A 47 -29.35 -28.26 -19.07
C PHE A 47 -30.15 -27.26 -18.23
N LEU A 48 -29.92 -25.95 -18.43
CA LEU A 48 -30.74 -24.91 -17.80
C LEU A 48 -32.22 -25.18 -18.10
N GLN A 49 -33.08 -24.95 -17.11
CA GLN A 49 -34.53 -25.11 -17.30
C GLN A 49 -35.00 -24.34 -18.54
N PRO A 50 -35.96 -24.88 -19.33
CA PRO A 50 -36.39 -24.26 -20.59
C PRO A 50 -36.84 -22.80 -20.46
N LYS A 51 -37.32 -22.39 -19.28
CA LYS A 51 -37.80 -21.04 -18.98
C LYS A 51 -36.70 -20.05 -18.57
N THR A 52 -35.47 -20.51 -18.31
CA THR A 52 -34.38 -19.63 -17.85
C THR A 52 -33.81 -18.85 -19.04
N ALA A 53 -33.84 -17.51 -18.97
CA ALA A 53 -33.16 -16.68 -19.97
C ALA A 53 -31.63 -16.88 -19.89
N ALA A 54 -31.01 -17.23 -21.01
CA ALA A 54 -29.58 -17.41 -21.14
C ALA A 54 -29.08 -16.72 -22.42
N TYR A 55 -27.83 -16.27 -22.41
CA TYR A 55 -27.27 -15.47 -23.50
C TYR A 55 -25.91 -16.01 -23.95
N ILE A 56 -25.61 -15.90 -25.23
CA ILE A 56 -24.34 -16.27 -25.83
C ILE A 56 -23.79 -15.11 -26.65
N CYS A 57 -22.49 -14.83 -26.55
CA CYS A 57 -21.90 -13.73 -27.30
C CYS A 57 -21.67 -14.11 -28.78
N ALA A 58 -21.59 -13.10 -29.65
CA ALA A 58 -21.43 -13.25 -31.09
C ALA A 58 -20.16 -14.00 -31.52
N ASP A 59 -19.09 -14.00 -30.72
CA ASP A 59 -17.82 -14.69 -31.02
C ASP A 59 -17.99 -16.19 -31.29
N HIS A 60 -19.10 -16.78 -30.84
CA HIS A 60 -19.40 -18.21 -31.02
C HIS A 60 -20.13 -18.55 -32.33
N PHE A 61 -20.38 -17.55 -33.17
CA PHE A 61 -21.11 -17.66 -34.44
C PHE A 61 -20.33 -17.03 -35.58
N ASP A 62 -20.72 -17.39 -36.80
CA ASP A 62 -20.31 -16.70 -38.00
C ASP A 62 -21.46 -15.82 -38.52
N LEU A 63 -21.67 -14.65 -37.90
CA LEU A 63 -22.89 -13.86 -38.10
C LEU A 63 -23.22 -13.57 -39.58
N GLU A 64 -22.21 -13.39 -40.43
CA GLU A 64 -22.38 -13.17 -41.86
C GLU A 64 -23.06 -14.36 -42.56
N ASN A 65 -22.69 -15.59 -42.19
CA ASN A 65 -23.18 -16.82 -42.80
C ASN A 65 -24.33 -17.47 -42.01
N ASP A 66 -24.41 -17.24 -40.70
CA ASP A 66 -25.37 -17.85 -39.79
C ASP A 66 -26.70 -17.09 -39.70
N MET A 67 -26.69 -15.78 -40.00
CA MET A 67 -27.89 -14.96 -39.96
C MET A 67 -28.67 -15.05 -41.27
N GLU A 68 -29.99 -15.16 -41.17
CA GLU A 68 -30.89 -15.04 -42.32
C GLU A 68 -31.03 -13.59 -42.75
N ASN A 69 -30.97 -12.66 -41.79
CA ASN A 69 -31.19 -11.23 -42.02
C ASN A 69 -29.92 -10.38 -41.88
N TYR A 70 -28.73 -10.93 -42.16
CA TYR A 70 -27.44 -10.25 -41.98
C TYR A 70 -27.38 -8.87 -42.66
N ILE A 71 -27.65 -8.81 -43.97
CA ILE A 71 -27.59 -7.55 -44.75
C ILE A 71 -28.57 -6.51 -44.17
N ARG A 72 -29.79 -6.92 -43.83
CA ARG A 72 -30.81 -6.04 -43.26
C ARG A 72 -30.40 -5.54 -41.87
N TRP A 73 -29.78 -6.39 -41.06
CA TRP A 73 -29.29 -6.04 -39.73
C TRP A 73 -28.14 -5.05 -39.78
N THR A 74 -27.18 -5.25 -40.69
CA THR A 74 -26.06 -4.34 -40.92
C THR A 74 -26.52 -2.96 -41.40
N LEU A 75 -27.56 -2.91 -42.25
CA LEU A 75 -28.10 -1.65 -42.77
C LEU A 75 -29.07 -0.95 -41.80
N GLN A 76 -29.67 -1.67 -40.84
CA GLN A 76 -30.68 -1.13 -39.90
C GLN A 76 -30.38 -1.59 -38.45
N PRO A 77 -29.66 -0.79 -37.65
CA PRO A 77 -29.14 -1.15 -36.31
C PRO A 77 -30.17 -1.43 -35.20
N ARG A 78 -31.46 -1.58 -35.52
CA ARG A 78 -32.54 -1.88 -34.56
C ARG A 78 -33.38 -3.10 -34.94
N THR A 79 -32.98 -3.83 -35.98
CA THR A 79 -33.68 -5.06 -36.37
C THR A 79 -33.23 -6.23 -35.49
N HIS A 80 -34.15 -7.15 -35.18
CA HIS A 80 -33.83 -8.33 -34.40
C HIS A 80 -32.97 -9.30 -35.20
N ILE A 81 -32.01 -9.97 -34.56
CA ILE A 81 -31.19 -11.00 -35.22
C ILE A 81 -32.01 -12.27 -35.40
N ILE A 82 -32.03 -12.80 -36.62
CA ILE A 82 -32.66 -14.06 -36.99
C ILE A 82 -31.57 -14.99 -37.51
N LEU A 83 -31.31 -16.07 -36.75
CA LEU A 83 -30.40 -17.13 -37.16
C LEU A 83 -31.13 -18.08 -38.12
N LYS A 84 -30.43 -18.59 -39.13
CA LYS A 84 -30.97 -19.60 -40.04
C LYS A 84 -31.48 -20.83 -39.27
N PRO A 85 -32.50 -21.54 -39.80
CA PRO A 85 -33.02 -22.75 -39.16
C PRO A 85 -31.91 -23.79 -38.92
N GLY A 86 -31.86 -24.35 -37.71
CA GLY A 86 -30.89 -25.39 -37.35
C GLY A 86 -29.49 -24.90 -36.93
N VAL A 87 -29.18 -23.61 -37.04
CA VAL A 87 -27.88 -23.07 -36.61
C VAL A 87 -27.70 -23.22 -35.10
N CYS A 88 -26.54 -23.76 -34.73
CA CYS A 88 -26.02 -23.85 -33.37
C CYS A 88 -24.65 -23.14 -33.28
N PRO A 89 -24.23 -22.72 -32.08
CA PRO A 89 -22.91 -22.10 -31.90
C PRO A 89 -21.83 -23.12 -32.26
N HIS A 90 -20.85 -22.71 -33.06
CA HIS A 90 -19.86 -23.61 -33.64
C HIS A 90 -18.42 -23.09 -33.54
N LYS A 91 -18.21 -21.85 -33.10
CA LYS A 91 -16.87 -21.29 -32.83
C LYS A 91 -16.56 -21.30 -31.33
N PHE A 92 -15.51 -22.02 -30.94
CA PHE A 92 -15.12 -22.19 -29.53
C PHE A 92 -13.60 -22.05 -29.33
N GLU A 93 -13.01 -20.95 -29.80
CA GLU A 93 -11.58 -20.67 -29.60
C GLU A 93 -11.18 -20.69 -28.11
N CYS A 94 -12.08 -20.25 -27.22
CA CYS A 94 -11.88 -20.30 -25.77
C CYS A 94 -11.79 -21.73 -25.18
N GLN A 95 -12.04 -22.76 -25.98
CA GLN A 95 -12.01 -24.18 -25.59
C GLN A 95 -11.00 -25.01 -26.41
N ALA A 96 -10.04 -24.39 -27.11
CA ALA A 96 -9.15 -25.03 -28.08
C ALA A 96 -8.35 -26.26 -27.59
N MET A 97 -8.10 -26.41 -26.28
CA MET A 97 -7.28 -27.49 -25.71
C MET A 97 -8.07 -28.62 -25.03
N ARG A 98 -9.40 -28.72 -25.22
CA ARG A 98 -10.21 -29.75 -24.52
C ARG A 98 -11.17 -30.49 -25.42
N THR A 99 -11.47 -31.74 -25.03
CA THR A 99 -12.39 -32.67 -25.70
C THR A 99 -13.58 -33.10 -24.82
N GLU A 100 -13.60 -32.74 -23.53
CA GLU A 100 -14.60 -33.21 -22.55
C GLU A 100 -15.53 -32.09 -22.04
N MET A 101 -16.69 -32.47 -21.49
CA MET A 101 -17.69 -31.56 -20.92
C MET A 101 -17.18 -30.84 -19.66
N HIS A 102 -17.49 -29.56 -19.49
CA HIS A 102 -17.05 -28.79 -18.33
C HIS A 102 -17.88 -29.13 -17.06
N PRO A 103 -17.26 -29.54 -15.93
CA PRO A 103 -17.88 -29.46 -14.61
C PRO A 103 -17.87 -28.01 -14.13
N ILE A 104 -18.97 -27.56 -13.54
CA ILE A 104 -19.19 -26.15 -13.21
C ILE A 104 -18.50 -25.79 -11.87
N ARG A 105 -17.66 -24.74 -11.87
CA ARG A 105 -17.51 -23.88 -10.69
C ARG A 105 -18.79 -23.06 -10.57
N ARG A 106 -19.67 -23.40 -9.62
CA ARG A 106 -20.90 -22.64 -9.38
C ARG A 106 -20.53 -21.18 -9.09
N PRO A 107 -21.30 -20.18 -9.57
CA PRO A 107 -21.21 -18.85 -8.98
C PRO A 107 -21.38 -19.02 -7.46
N ARG A 108 -20.48 -18.47 -6.63
CA ARG A 108 -20.65 -18.56 -5.17
C ARG A 108 -22.03 -18.02 -4.81
N ASN A 109 -22.81 -18.82 -4.09
CA ASN A 109 -24.12 -18.37 -3.63
C ASN A 109 -23.92 -17.18 -2.68
N LEU A 110 -24.78 -16.16 -2.74
CA LEU A 110 -24.68 -14.97 -1.88
C LEU A 110 -24.58 -15.31 -0.38
N LEU A 111 -25.21 -16.40 0.05
CA LEU A 111 -25.11 -16.92 1.41
C LEU A 111 -23.71 -17.40 1.78
N SER A 112 -22.97 -18.05 0.86
CA SER A 112 -21.60 -18.47 1.14
C SER A 112 -20.66 -17.27 1.20
N MET A 113 -20.88 -16.25 0.34
CA MET A 113 -20.12 -15.00 0.39
C MET A 113 -20.32 -14.27 1.72
N ARG A 114 -21.56 -14.15 2.20
CA ARG A 114 -21.86 -13.53 3.51
C ARG A 114 -21.22 -14.31 4.67
N LYS A 115 -21.31 -15.63 4.66
CA LYS A 115 -20.66 -16.48 5.68
C LYS A 115 -19.15 -16.31 5.69
N GLU A 116 -18.51 -16.26 4.53
CA GLU A 116 -17.07 -16.00 4.41
C GLU A 116 -16.69 -14.61 4.93
N GLU A 117 -17.51 -13.58 4.68
CA GLU A 117 -17.31 -12.23 5.20
C GLU A 117 -17.47 -12.16 6.71
N GLU A 118 -18.52 -12.78 7.26
CA GLU A 118 -18.76 -12.90 8.70
C GLU A 118 -17.62 -13.66 9.39
N GLU A 119 -17.11 -14.71 8.76
CA GLU A 119 -15.96 -15.46 9.26
C GLU A 119 -14.68 -14.63 9.27
N ARG A 120 -14.39 -13.89 8.21
CA ARG A 120 -13.25 -12.96 8.18
C ARG A 120 -13.38 -11.88 9.25
N LYS A 121 -14.57 -11.31 9.39
CA LYS A 121 -14.84 -10.29 10.41
C LYS A 121 -14.57 -10.86 11.80
N ARG A 122 -15.10 -12.05 12.09
CA ARG A 122 -14.88 -12.74 13.37
C ARG A 122 -13.40 -12.99 13.65
N MET A 123 -12.65 -13.51 12.67
CA MET A 123 -11.21 -13.76 12.82
C MET A 123 -10.43 -12.49 13.15
N VAL A 124 -10.80 -11.36 12.52
CA VAL A 124 -10.14 -10.07 12.77
C VAL A 124 -10.50 -9.52 14.15
N GLU A 125 -11.77 -9.59 14.55
CA GLU A 125 -12.21 -9.14 15.88
C GLU A 125 -11.55 -9.97 16.98
N GLU A 126 -11.50 -11.29 16.84
CA GLU A 126 -10.80 -12.19 17.76
C GLU A 126 -9.32 -11.85 17.89
N MET A 127 -8.64 -11.53 16.78
CA MET A 127 -7.23 -11.14 16.78
C MET A 127 -6.97 -9.83 17.54
N ILE A 128 -7.91 -8.88 17.49
CA ILE A 128 -7.78 -7.61 18.21
C ILE A 128 -8.17 -7.78 19.69
N ASP A 129 -9.14 -8.64 20.01
CA ASP A 129 -9.64 -8.87 21.38
C ASP A 129 -8.66 -9.71 22.24
N ILE A 130 -7.90 -10.65 21.67
CA ILE A 130 -7.02 -11.57 22.43
C ILE A 130 -6.04 -10.82 23.34
N GLU A 131 -5.46 -9.71 22.88
CA GLU A 131 -4.42 -8.99 23.64
C GLU A 131 -4.99 -7.91 24.58
N ASP A 132 -6.26 -7.51 24.47
CA ASP A 132 -6.90 -6.62 25.47
C ASP A 132 -7.23 -7.37 26.78
N SER A 133 -7.16 -8.72 26.77
CA SER A 133 -7.38 -9.56 27.95
C SER A 133 -6.11 -9.90 28.75
N GLU A 134 -4.93 -9.60 28.21
CA GLU A 134 -3.68 -9.55 28.97
C GLU A 134 -3.55 -8.15 29.61
N GLU A 135 -4.49 -7.80 30.49
CA GLU A 135 -4.27 -6.67 31.40
C GLU A 135 -3.06 -6.99 32.27
N ILE A 136 -2.07 -6.10 32.18
CA ILE A 136 -0.92 -5.97 33.06
C ILE A 136 -1.41 -6.16 34.49
N VAL A 137 -0.97 -7.25 35.13
CA VAL A 137 -1.02 -7.34 36.59
C VAL A 137 -0.15 -6.19 37.07
N ASP A 138 -0.77 -5.18 37.69
CA ASP A 138 -0.08 -4.08 38.36
C ASP A 138 0.90 -4.69 39.38
N ASP A 139 2.16 -4.85 38.98
CA ASP A 139 3.29 -5.10 39.87
C ASP A 139 3.76 -3.72 40.38
N PRO A 140 3.54 -3.38 41.67
CA PRO A 140 3.84 -2.06 42.20
C PRO A 140 5.35 -1.76 42.33
N ASP A 141 6.25 -2.71 42.03
CA ASP A 141 7.68 -2.59 42.33
C ASP A 141 8.56 -2.03 41.19
N LEU A 142 7.98 -1.55 40.09
CA LEU A 142 8.73 -0.91 38.98
C LEU A 142 8.78 0.62 39.02
N MET A 143 8.68 1.21 40.23
CA MET A 143 8.88 2.66 40.48
C MET A 143 10.22 3.01 41.16
N LEU A 144 11.19 2.09 41.20
CA LEU A 144 12.52 2.36 41.79
C LEU A 144 13.68 1.89 40.92
N VAL A 145 13.90 2.55 39.78
CA VAL A 145 15.22 2.53 39.12
C VAL A 145 15.45 3.83 38.32
N GLU A 146 15.41 4.97 39.00
CA GLU A 146 16.00 6.23 38.49
C GLU A 146 17.19 6.73 39.33
N GLU A 147 17.70 5.93 40.28
CA GLU A 147 18.86 6.31 41.13
C GLU A 147 19.87 5.17 41.32
N VAL A 148 20.48 4.64 40.26
CA VAL A 148 21.79 3.97 40.36
C VAL A 148 22.61 4.14 39.07
N LEU A 149 23.02 5.37 38.76
CA LEU A 149 24.14 5.65 37.86
C LEU A 149 24.92 6.86 38.38
N ASN A 150 25.54 6.70 39.56
CA ASN A 150 26.63 7.55 40.02
C ASN A 150 27.60 6.68 40.82
N GLU A 151 28.44 5.93 40.12
CA GLU A 151 29.71 5.42 40.66
C GLU A 151 30.77 5.58 39.55
N PRO A 152 31.91 6.25 39.81
CA PRO A 152 32.91 6.54 38.80
C PRO A 152 33.81 5.32 38.52
N PHE A 153 34.01 4.98 37.25
CA PHE A 153 34.94 3.93 36.82
C PHE A 153 36.27 4.55 36.34
N ASP A 154 37.36 4.11 36.97
CA ASP A 154 38.73 4.59 36.78
C ASP A 154 39.46 3.76 35.70
N PRO A 155 40.04 4.35 34.64
CA PRO A 155 40.76 3.56 33.64
C PRO A 155 42.28 3.60 33.88
N GLU A 156 42.84 2.48 34.35
CA GLU A 156 44.27 2.20 34.24
C GLU A 156 44.68 2.01 32.77
N VAL A 157 45.71 2.76 32.36
CA VAL A 157 46.34 2.75 31.03
C VAL A 157 47.52 1.77 31.03
N PRO A 158 47.70 0.91 30.01
CA PRO A 158 49.01 0.37 29.68
C PRO A 158 49.64 1.19 28.55
N SER A 159 50.73 1.86 28.90
CA SER A 159 51.69 2.52 28.02
C SER A 159 52.24 1.59 26.93
N THR A 160 52.35 2.07 25.69
CA THR A 160 53.47 1.65 24.83
C THR A 160 53.88 2.76 23.86
N SER A 161 55.19 2.89 23.77
CA SER A 161 56.04 3.93 23.21
C SER A 161 55.79 4.34 21.76
N THR A 162 55.85 5.65 21.58
CA THR A 162 56.17 6.41 20.36
C THR A 162 57.47 5.94 19.71
N GLN A 163 57.47 5.72 18.40
CA GLN A 163 58.59 6.11 17.54
C GLN A 163 58.05 6.75 16.26
N GLU A 164 58.40 8.01 16.10
CA GLU A 164 58.22 8.79 14.88
C GLU A 164 59.26 8.35 13.84
N THR A 165 58.86 8.25 12.57
CA THR A 165 59.78 8.50 11.46
C THR A 165 59.02 9.15 10.31
N SER A 166 59.53 10.29 9.89
CA SER A 166 59.06 11.14 8.81
C SER A 166 59.32 10.53 7.43
N THR A 167 58.40 10.72 6.46
CA THR A 167 58.62 11.48 5.20
C THR A 167 57.58 11.19 4.10
N SER A 168 57.32 12.25 3.32
CA SER A 168 56.95 12.28 1.90
C SER A 168 55.49 12.09 1.47
N ARG A 169 54.93 13.22 0.98
CA ARG A 169 53.77 13.35 0.11
C ARG A 169 53.91 12.54 -1.19
N GLN A 170 52.81 11.95 -1.66
CA GLN A 170 52.53 11.83 -3.09
C GLN A 170 51.01 11.90 -3.34
N GLU A 171 50.59 12.98 -4.00
CA GLU A 171 49.30 13.10 -4.66
C GLU A 171 49.32 12.27 -5.95
N THR A 172 48.31 11.44 -6.19
CA THR A 172 47.89 11.13 -7.56
C THR A 172 46.36 11.04 -7.66
N SER A 173 45.86 11.70 -8.70
CA SER A 173 44.48 11.96 -9.09
C SER A 173 43.71 10.70 -9.53
N THR A 174 42.44 10.57 -9.15
CA THR A 174 41.49 9.67 -9.80
C THR A 174 40.71 10.41 -10.89
N SER A 175 40.76 9.90 -12.13
CA SER A 175 39.97 10.40 -13.25
C SER A 175 38.59 9.76 -13.28
N ASP A 176 37.55 10.56 -13.25
CA ASP A 176 36.16 10.16 -13.42
C ASP A 176 35.89 9.84 -14.91
N LYS A 177 35.32 8.67 -15.22
CA LYS A 177 34.84 8.33 -16.57
C LYS A 177 33.38 7.92 -16.49
N GLY A 178 32.50 8.90 -16.70
CA GLY A 178 31.08 8.67 -16.96
C GLY A 178 30.87 7.97 -18.30
N THR A 179 30.00 6.96 -18.32
CA THR A 179 29.46 6.38 -19.56
C THR A 179 27.99 6.75 -19.67
N GLN A 180 27.67 7.52 -20.71
CA GLN A 180 26.34 8.01 -21.05
C GLN A 180 25.62 6.92 -21.85
N VAL A 181 24.43 6.49 -21.40
CA VAL A 181 23.53 5.64 -22.21
C VAL A 181 22.32 6.44 -22.64
N ARG A 182 22.12 6.52 -23.95
CA ARG A 182 21.10 7.32 -24.64
C ARG A 182 19.83 6.49 -24.80
N MET A 183 18.83 6.72 -23.94
CA MET A 183 17.50 6.12 -24.09
C MET A 183 16.64 7.01 -25.02
N LYS A 184 16.16 6.44 -26.13
CA LYS A 184 15.15 7.07 -26.99
C LYS A 184 13.79 7.01 -26.26
N VAL A 185 13.32 8.16 -25.78
CA VAL A 185 11.98 8.29 -25.19
C VAL A 185 10.99 8.66 -26.30
N HIS A 186 9.97 7.82 -26.53
CA HIS A 186 8.81 8.21 -27.32
C HIS A 186 8.00 9.24 -26.52
N HIS A 187 7.87 10.45 -27.07
CA HIS A 187 7.11 11.53 -26.48
C HIS A 187 5.59 11.26 -26.56
N PHE A 188 4.91 11.24 -25.42
CA PHE A 188 3.52 11.69 -25.32
C PHE A 188 3.50 12.95 -24.45
N ARG A 189 3.25 14.09 -25.10
CA ARG A 189 3.18 15.44 -24.50
C ARG A 189 1.69 15.79 -24.37
N SER A 190 1.21 16.07 -23.16
CA SER A 190 -0.04 16.85 -22.98
C SER A 190 0.34 18.33 -22.87
N THR A 191 -0.29 19.17 -23.68
CA THR A 191 -0.05 20.61 -23.78
C THR A 191 -0.54 21.34 -22.52
N HIS A 192 0.39 21.94 -21.76
CA HIS A 192 0.06 22.92 -20.72
C HIS A 192 0.09 24.33 -21.32
N VAL A 193 -0.94 25.12 -21.03
CA VAL A 193 -1.01 26.57 -21.29
C VAL A 193 -0.17 27.28 -20.21
N GLN A 194 0.89 28.01 -20.61
CA GLN A 194 1.67 28.87 -19.73
C GLN A 194 0.87 30.15 -19.41
N CYS A 195 0.59 30.40 -18.14
CA CYS A 195 0.34 31.75 -17.64
C CYS A 195 1.63 32.26 -17.01
N SER A 196 2.22 33.32 -17.58
CA SER A 196 3.43 33.96 -17.11
C SER A 196 3.09 35.00 -16.04
N VAL A 197 3.32 34.67 -14.77
CA VAL A 197 3.38 35.67 -13.70
C VAL A 197 4.85 35.99 -13.45
N LYS A 198 5.25 37.24 -13.74
CA LYS A 198 6.56 37.78 -13.36
C LYS A 198 6.46 38.26 -11.90
N CYS A 199 7.29 37.74 -11.02
CA CYS A 199 7.64 38.42 -9.78
C CYS A 199 9.16 38.61 -9.74
N GLU A 200 9.59 39.83 -9.44
CA GLU A 200 10.99 40.25 -9.39
C GLU A 200 11.69 39.68 -8.14
N ASP A 201 12.84 39.03 -8.36
CA ASP A 201 13.74 38.57 -7.31
C ASP A 201 14.41 39.78 -6.65
N LYS A 202 14.23 39.95 -5.34
CA LYS A 202 15.15 40.73 -4.52
C LYS A 202 16.13 39.78 -3.82
N SER A 203 17.30 39.68 -4.43
CA SER A 203 18.51 39.10 -3.88
C SER A 203 18.93 39.79 -2.58
N VAL A 204 19.19 39.00 -1.52
CA VAL A 204 20.14 39.39 -0.48
C VAL A 204 21.09 38.22 -0.25
N GLN A 205 22.31 38.35 -0.80
CA GLN A 205 23.47 37.57 -0.42
C GLN A 205 24.06 38.16 0.87
N THR A 206 24.51 37.29 1.78
CA THR A 206 25.66 37.59 2.64
C THR A 206 26.57 36.37 2.69
N ASN A 207 27.83 36.58 2.31
CA ASN A 207 28.93 35.62 2.25
C ASN A 207 29.40 35.11 3.63
N PRO A 208 30.14 33.98 3.68
CA PRO A 208 30.40 33.22 4.90
C PRO A 208 31.55 33.79 5.72
N LYS A 209 31.42 33.78 7.05
CA LYS A 209 32.57 33.92 7.96
C LYS A 209 33.15 32.54 8.27
N VAL A 210 34.40 32.36 7.86
CA VAL A 210 35.31 31.30 8.31
C VAL A 210 35.73 31.61 9.74
N LEU A 211 35.55 30.67 10.68
CA LEU A 211 36.38 30.56 11.89
C LEU A 211 36.55 29.08 12.29
N ILE A 212 37.78 28.62 12.06
CA ILE A 212 38.66 27.81 12.93
C ILE A 212 38.14 26.45 13.43
N ASP A 213 38.90 25.45 12.99
CA ASP A 213 38.98 24.06 13.45
C ASP A 213 39.28 23.99 14.96
N ALA A 214 38.38 23.35 15.71
CA ALA A 214 38.64 22.86 17.05
C ALA A 214 38.14 21.41 17.09
N GLY A 215 39.10 20.50 16.91
CA GLY A 215 38.85 19.07 17.04
C GLY A 215 38.38 18.72 18.44
N THR A 216 37.22 18.07 18.53
CA THR A 216 36.87 17.22 19.66
C THR A 216 36.29 15.92 19.11
N ASN A 217 37.11 14.86 19.15
CA ASN A 217 36.64 13.49 19.05
C ASN A 217 35.67 13.24 20.21
N THR A 218 34.38 13.11 19.91
CA THR A 218 33.39 12.55 20.83
C THR A 218 32.70 11.36 20.16
N PRO A 219 32.61 10.20 20.83
CA PRO A 219 31.94 9.04 20.27
C PRO A 219 30.42 9.29 20.23
N VAL A 220 29.81 9.17 19.06
CA VAL A 220 28.38 9.37 18.87
C VAL A 220 27.64 8.08 19.20
N GLU A 221 27.00 8.03 20.38
CA GLU A 221 26.04 6.98 20.71
C GLU A 221 24.59 7.35 20.29
N LYS A 222 23.98 6.31 19.71
CA LYS A 222 22.58 5.96 19.41
C LYS A 222 21.47 6.90 19.93
N LEU A 223 20.51 7.24 19.06
CA LEU A 223 19.20 7.80 19.47
C LEU A 223 18.04 7.22 18.66
N LYS A 224 17.00 6.79 19.39
CA LYS A 224 15.71 6.28 18.88
C LYS A 224 14.79 7.46 18.52
N VAL A 225 13.90 7.30 17.54
CA VAL A 225 13.02 8.37 17.02
C VAL A 225 12.01 8.90 18.05
N GLY A 226 11.82 8.22 19.19
CA GLY A 226 10.96 8.68 20.29
C GLY A 226 11.30 10.07 20.83
N GLU A 227 12.56 10.52 20.71
CA GLU A 227 13.00 11.83 21.23
C GLU A 227 12.89 12.99 20.22
N ILE A 228 12.55 12.71 18.95
CA ILE A 228 12.50 13.74 17.90
C ILE A 228 11.18 14.54 17.92
N PHE A 229 10.13 14.02 18.56
CA PHE A 229 8.78 14.59 18.57
C PHE A 229 8.29 15.07 19.95
N SER A 230 9.20 15.41 20.86
CA SER A 230 8.84 16.15 22.09
C SER A 230 8.73 17.66 21.82
N SER A 231 7.83 18.30 22.56
CA SER A 231 7.08 19.51 22.27
C SER A 231 7.88 20.79 21.94
N SER A 232 7.21 21.67 21.21
CA SER A 232 7.38 23.12 21.32
C SER A 232 6.01 23.74 21.07
N ASP A 233 5.25 23.91 22.15
CA ASP A 233 4.12 24.84 22.18
C ASP A 233 4.70 26.25 22.18
N GLU A 234 4.38 27.05 21.17
CA GLU A 234 4.55 28.50 21.25
C GLU A 234 3.17 29.14 21.31
N GLU A 235 2.87 29.69 22.47
CA GLU A 235 1.76 30.61 22.70
C GLU A 235 1.98 31.88 21.86
N MET A 236 0.99 32.23 21.04
CA MET A 236 0.97 33.50 20.31
C MET A 236 -0.01 34.44 20.99
N GLU A 237 0.52 35.50 21.61
CA GLU A 237 -0.25 36.62 22.15
C GLU A 237 -1.08 37.30 21.05
N SER A 238 -2.37 37.49 21.32
CA SER A 238 -3.30 38.20 20.46
C SER A 238 -3.21 39.72 20.65
N ILE A 239 -2.94 40.46 19.58
CA ILE A 239 -3.06 41.92 19.51
C ILE A 239 -4.55 42.28 19.29
N PRO A 240 -5.18 43.17 20.09
CA PRO A 240 -6.56 43.56 19.88
C PRO A 240 -6.64 44.60 18.75
N THR A 241 -7.47 44.35 17.75
CA THR A 241 -7.88 45.39 16.79
C THR A 241 -9.37 45.61 16.92
N ASP A 242 -9.71 46.77 17.48
CA ASP A 242 -11.04 47.36 17.53
C ASP A 242 -11.53 47.62 16.10
N SER A 243 -12.71 47.10 15.77
CA SER A 243 -13.62 47.79 14.86
C SER A 243 -15.05 47.45 15.26
N GLU A 244 -15.71 48.43 15.87
CA GLU A 244 -17.13 48.43 16.20
C GLU A 244 -17.96 48.26 14.92
N TYR A 245 -18.77 47.20 14.87
CA TYR A 245 -19.93 47.12 13.99
C TYR A 245 -21.14 46.75 14.84
N GLN A 246 -22.02 47.71 15.09
CA GLN A 246 -23.28 47.47 15.78
C GLN A 246 -24.36 46.94 14.81
N PRO A 247 -25.20 45.97 15.26
CA PRO A 247 -26.20 45.32 14.42
C PRO A 247 -27.51 46.12 14.38
N SER A 248 -28.14 46.18 13.21
CA SER A 248 -29.55 46.56 13.09
C SER A 248 -30.45 45.38 13.47
N SER A 249 -31.26 45.61 14.49
CA SER A 249 -32.26 44.72 15.07
C SER A 249 -33.49 44.53 14.17
N GLY A 250 -34.03 43.30 14.14
CA GLY A 250 -35.45 43.08 13.86
C GLY A 250 -35.82 41.87 13.00
N SER A 251 -35.71 40.65 13.54
CA SER A 251 -36.80 39.64 13.59
C SER A 251 -36.30 38.28 14.13
N ASN A 252 -36.80 37.87 15.29
CA ASN A 252 -36.69 36.52 15.86
C ASN A 252 -38.05 35.80 15.72
N PRO A 253 -38.18 34.49 15.98
CA PRO A 253 -37.34 33.38 15.55
C PRO A 253 -38.21 32.20 15.04
N SER A 254 -37.80 31.51 13.97
CA SER A 254 -38.43 30.22 13.62
C SER A 254 -37.38 29.12 13.57
N SER A 255 -37.39 28.33 14.64
CA SER A 255 -36.94 26.93 14.76
C SER A 255 -35.55 26.57 14.21
N ASN A 256 -34.63 26.33 15.14
CA ASN A 256 -33.47 25.43 15.08
C ASN A 256 -33.29 24.64 13.77
N THR A 257 -32.36 25.10 12.93
CA THR A 257 -31.72 24.29 11.87
C THR A 257 -30.19 24.41 11.95
N LEU A 258 -29.64 24.29 13.17
CA LEU A 258 -28.21 24.05 13.37
C LEU A 258 -28.02 22.54 13.52
N SER A 259 -27.54 21.85 12.47
CA SER A 259 -26.70 20.62 12.53
C SER A 259 -26.71 19.73 11.26
N ALA A 260 -27.64 19.90 10.32
CA ALA A 260 -27.85 18.91 9.25
C ALA A 260 -26.89 18.99 8.04
N GLU A 261 -26.24 20.12 7.78
CA GLU A 261 -25.41 20.29 6.57
C GLU A 261 -24.06 19.53 6.61
N PRO A 262 -23.27 19.60 7.69
CA PRO A 262 -21.99 18.89 7.75
C PRO A 262 -22.16 17.36 7.67
N GLU A 263 -23.24 16.83 8.27
CA GLU A 263 -23.56 15.40 8.19
C GLU A 263 -23.97 14.97 6.77
N LYS A 264 -24.74 15.80 6.04
CA LYS A 264 -25.12 15.52 4.65
C LYS A 264 -23.89 15.47 3.73
N LYS A 265 -22.93 16.40 3.89
CA LYS A 265 -21.68 16.40 3.13
C LYS A 265 -20.84 15.17 3.44
N PHE A 266 -20.69 14.82 4.72
CA PHE A 266 -19.97 13.60 5.11
C PHE A 266 -20.64 12.33 4.57
N LEU A 267 -21.98 12.26 4.57
CA LEU A 267 -22.71 11.14 3.97
C LEU A 267 -22.49 11.04 2.46
N SER A 268 -22.41 12.18 1.76
CA SER A 268 -22.05 12.23 0.34
C SER A 268 -20.63 11.73 0.09
N LEU A 269 -19.67 12.16 0.91
CA LEU A 269 -18.29 11.68 0.88
C LEU A 269 -18.22 10.18 1.10
N LYS A 270 -18.91 9.65 2.11
CA LYS A 270 -18.97 8.21 2.42
C LYS A 270 -19.47 7.42 1.22
N LYS A 271 -20.57 7.86 0.57
CA LYS A 271 -21.09 7.24 -0.65
C LYS A 271 -20.06 7.24 -1.78
N ARG A 272 -19.34 8.35 -1.98
CA ARG A 272 -18.27 8.44 -2.99
C ARG A 272 -17.11 7.49 -2.69
N VAL A 273 -16.66 7.43 -1.44
CA VAL A 273 -15.60 6.49 -1.03
C VAL A 273 -16.03 5.04 -1.24
N GLN A 274 -17.29 4.70 -0.93
CA GLN A 274 -17.83 3.35 -1.14
C GLN A 274 -17.84 2.91 -2.61
N THR A 275 -17.82 3.84 -3.58
CA THR A 275 -17.70 3.47 -5.00
C THR A 275 -16.33 2.87 -5.33
N ASN A 276 -15.27 3.27 -4.61
CA ASN A 276 -13.91 2.77 -4.81
C ASN A 276 -13.07 2.95 -3.54
N THR A 277 -13.32 2.09 -2.56
CA THR A 277 -12.68 2.18 -1.23
C THR A 277 -11.16 2.08 -1.33
N MET A 278 -10.64 1.27 -2.26
CA MET A 278 -9.20 1.09 -2.44
C MET A 278 -8.53 2.37 -2.94
N LEU A 279 -9.18 3.08 -3.86
CA LEU A 279 -8.67 4.35 -4.36
C LEU A 279 -8.59 5.40 -3.25
N TYR A 280 -9.69 5.58 -2.51
CA TYR A 280 -9.83 6.72 -1.60
C TYR A 280 -9.20 6.51 -0.23
N ILE A 281 -9.31 5.31 0.35
CA ILE A 281 -8.88 5.04 1.74
C ILE A 281 -7.91 3.87 1.85
N GLY A 282 -7.53 3.24 0.73
CA GLY A 282 -6.57 2.15 0.74
C GLY A 282 -7.10 0.81 1.25
N VAL A 283 -8.42 0.69 1.43
CA VAL A 283 -9.07 -0.53 1.93
C VAL A 283 -9.79 -1.25 0.79
N PRO A 284 -9.48 -2.53 0.51
CA PRO A 284 -10.21 -3.32 -0.48
C PRO A 284 -11.72 -3.38 -0.19
N THR A 285 -12.55 -3.39 -1.24
CA THR A 285 -14.01 -3.34 -1.07
C THR A 285 -14.56 -4.55 -0.31
N ASN A 286 -13.93 -5.71 -0.43
CA ASN A 286 -14.26 -6.92 0.33
C ASN A 286 -13.72 -6.92 1.78
N ALA A 287 -13.09 -5.82 2.20
CA ALA A 287 -12.57 -5.60 3.55
C ALA A 287 -13.13 -4.30 4.16
N SER A 288 -14.24 -3.76 3.63
CA SER A 288 -14.85 -2.53 4.15
C SER A 288 -15.33 -2.65 5.60
N PHE A 289 -15.61 -3.87 6.07
CA PHE A 289 -15.94 -4.15 7.48
C PHE A 289 -14.84 -3.72 8.46
N LEU A 290 -13.60 -3.58 8.01
CA LEU A 290 -12.49 -3.08 8.83
C LEU A 290 -12.74 -1.67 9.35
N ILE A 291 -13.50 -0.85 8.62
CA ILE A 291 -13.82 0.52 9.04
C ILE A 291 -14.67 0.51 10.32
N ASP A 292 -15.65 -0.40 10.39
CA ASP A 292 -16.51 -0.57 11.57
C ASP A 292 -15.69 -1.08 12.76
N ILE A 293 -14.78 -2.03 12.49
CA ILE A 293 -13.82 -2.53 13.48
C ILE A 293 -12.95 -1.38 14.01
N PHE A 294 -12.28 -0.63 13.15
CA PHE A 294 -11.44 0.50 13.58
C PHE A 294 -12.25 1.56 14.33
N THR A 295 -13.48 1.84 13.93
CA THR A 295 -14.37 2.77 14.64
C THR A 295 -14.64 2.28 16.08
N LYS A 296 -14.91 0.97 16.24
CA LYS A 296 -15.12 0.34 17.55
C LYS A 296 -13.86 0.38 18.42
N TYR A 297 -12.74 -0.14 17.91
CA TYR A 297 -11.51 -0.33 18.71
C TYR A 297 -10.71 0.95 18.92
N CYS A 298 -10.63 1.86 17.94
CA CYS A 298 -9.99 3.15 18.13
C CYS A 298 -10.84 4.12 18.98
N LYS A 299 -12.06 3.74 19.37
CA LYS A 299 -13.00 4.55 20.16
C LYS A 299 -13.13 5.98 19.61
N CYS A 300 -13.32 6.10 18.30
CA CYS A 300 -13.45 7.40 17.63
C CYS A 300 -14.50 7.36 16.51
N PRO A 301 -15.10 8.51 16.14
CA PRO A 301 -16.12 8.54 15.10
C PRO A 301 -15.59 8.02 13.77
N GLU A 302 -16.46 7.33 13.02
CA GLU A 302 -16.14 6.80 11.68
C GLU A 302 -15.49 7.86 10.78
N ARG A 303 -15.96 9.11 10.83
CA ARG A 303 -15.39 10.26 10.12
C ARG A 303 -13.89 10.43 10.34
N ASN A 304 -13.41 10.22 11.56
CA ASN A 304 -12.00 10.37 11.91
C ASN A 304 -11.17 9.24 11.29
N ILE A 305 -11.69 8.01 11.30
CA ILE A 305 -11.07 6.85 10.63
C ILE A 305 -10.97 7.12 9.13
N PHE A 306 -12.04 7.58 8.48
CA PHE A 306 -12.03 7.94 7.06
C PHE A 306 -11.00 9.03 6.73
N LEU A 307 -10.97 10.10 7.53
CA LEU A 307 -10.00 11.19 7.37
C LEU A 307 -8.57 10.64 7.48
N CYS A 308 -8.29 9.83 8.49
CA CYS A 308 -6.98 9.26 8.75
C CYS A 308 -6.52 8.36 7.59
N LEU A 309 -7.35 7.38 7.20
CA LEU A 309 -7.05 6.46 6.11
C LEU A 309 -6.89 7.18 4.76
N LYS A 310 -7.76 8.15 4.44
CA LYS A 310 -7.64 8.94 3.22
C LYS A 310 -6.37 9.80 3.22
N LYS A 311 -6.02 10.40 4.36
CA LYS A 311 -4.80 11.19 4.50
C LYS A 311 -3.54 10.32 4.32
N ILE A 312 -3.51 9.11 4.87
CA ILE A 312 -2.42 8.14 4.65
C ILE A 312 -2.37 7.71 3.17
N ARG A 313 -3.53 7.41 2.57
CA ARG A 313 -3.61 6.86 1.22
C ARG A 313 -3.23 7.86 0.12
N LEU A 314 -3.71 9.09 0.22
CA LEU A 314 -3.63 10.10 -0.85
C LEU A 314 -2.74 11.29 -0.50
N ASN A 315 -2.37 11.44 0.77
CA ASN A 315 -1.64 12.61 1.29
C ASN A 315 -2.21 13.97 0.85
N GLU A 316 -3.54 14.06 0.69
CA GLU A 316 -4.20 15.29 0.29
C GLU A 316 -3.94 16.43 1.30
N PRO A 317 -3.76 17.68 0.85
CA PRO A 317 -3.56 18.80 1.75
C PRO A 317 -4.82 19.05 2.59
N TYR A 318 -4.65 19.48 3.84
CA TYR A 318 -5.77 19.74 4.74
C TYR A 318 -6.75 20.81 4.22
N THR A 319 -6.29 21.71 3.36
CA THR A 319 -7.12 22.70 2.65
C THR A 319 -8.08 22.06 1.65
N MET A 320 -7.73 20.94 1.05
CA MET A 320 -8.65 20.19 0.18
C MET A 320 -9.60 19.34 1.01
N LEU A 321 -9.07 18.69 2.05
CA LEU A 321 -9.88 17.90 2.97
C LEU A 321 -10.92 18.77 3.71
N SER A 322 -10.64 20.04 3.97
CA SER A 322 -11.62 20.94 4.61
C SER A 322 -12.89 21.12 3.81
N TYR A 323 -12.81 21.16 2.48
CA TYR A 323 -14.00 21.24 1.62
C TYR A 323 -14.81 19.94 1.63
N GLU A 324 -14.15 18.78 1.75
CA GLU A 324 -14.82 17.48 1.74
C GLU A 324 -15.46 17.13 3.08
N PHE A 325 -14.77 17.46 4.18
CA PHE A 325 -15.19 17.14 5.54
C PHE A 325 -15.97 18.27 6.22
N ASP A 326 -16.03 19.46 5.61
CA ASP A 326 -16.68 20.66 6.13
C ASP A 326 -16.16 21.09 7.51
N LEU A 327 -14.83 21.03 7.67
CA LEU A 327 -14.11 21.31 8.91
C LEU A 327 -12.88 22.15 8.61
N SER A 328 -12.42 22.96 9.56
CA SER A 328 -11.22 23.78 9.35
C SER A 328 -9.97 22.91 9.14
N PRO A 329 -9.00 23.33 8.31
CA PRO A 329 -7.75 22.59 8.09
C PRO A 329 -7.00 22.28 9.39
N THR A 330 -6.98 23.24 10.33
CA THR A 330 -6.37 23.08 11.66
C THR A 330 -7.04 21.96 12.44
N TYR A 331 -8.37 21.95 12.49
CA TYR A 331 -9.12 20.92 13.22
C TYR A 331 -8.91 19.53 12.59
N LEU A 332 -8.90 19.43 11.26
CA LEU A 332 -8.57 18.18 10.57
C LEU A 332 -7.16 17.67 10.89
N GLY A 333 -6.18 18.57 10.99
CA GLY A 333 -4.83 18.24 11.44
C GLY A 333 -4.81 17.65 12.85
N THR A 334 -5.56 18.25 13.78
CA THR A 334 -5.72 17.73 15.15
C THR A 334 -6.41 16.36 15.15
N LEU A 335 -7.49 16.19 14.38
CA LEU A 335 -8.17 14.90 14.25
C LEU A 335 -7.23 13.82 13.73
N PHE A 336 -6.43 14.13 12.71
CA PHE A 336 -5.43 13.20 12.16
C PHE A 336 -4.41 12.80 13.22
N LYS A 337 -3.78 13.76 13.90
CA LYS A 337 -2.78 13.52 14.95
C LYS A 337 -3.33 12.67 16.11
N ASN A 338 -4.59 12.88 16.49
CA ASN A 338 -5.22 12.13 17.59
C ASN A 338 -5.69 10.72 17.17
N THR A 339 -6.01 10.53 15.89
CA THR A 339 -6.56 9.26 15.39
C THR A 339 -5.47 8.31 14.92
N LEU A 340 -4.37 8.84 14.36
CA LEU A 340 -3.28 8.05 13.80
C LEU A 340 -2.65 7.07 14.83
N PRO A 341 -2.30 7.46 16.07
CA PRO A 341 -1.72 6.54 17.04
C PRO A 341 -2.68 5.42 17.43
N LYS A 342 -3.98 5.74 17.59
CA LYS A 342 -5.02 4.74 17.93
C LYS A 342 -5.20 3.73 16.81
N LEU A 343 -5.22 4.22 15.57
CA LEU A 343 -5.31 3.37 14.39
C LEU A 343 -4.05 2.52 14.23
N ALA A 344 -2.86 3.08 14.48
CA ALA A 344 -1.60 2.36 14.46
C ALA A 344 -1.59 1.22 15.48
N GLN A 345 -2.05 1.46 16.71
CA GLN A 345 -2.17 0.41 17.74
C GLN A 345 -3.10 -0.73 17.32
N CYS A 346 -4.22 -0.43 16.68
CA CYS A 346 -5.10 -1.47 16.13
C CYS A 346 -4.46 -2.22 14.95
N LEU A 347 -3.73 -1.51 14.08
CA LEU A 347 -3.08 -2.09 12.90
C LEU A 347 -1.84 -2.92 13.24
N ASP A 348 -1.18 -2.62 14.35
CA ASP A 348 0.00 -3.34 14.84
C ASP A 348 -0.30 -4.83 15.06
N LYS A 349 -1.54 -5.13 15.51
CA LYS A 349 -2.03 -6.51 15.69
C LYS A 349 -2.01 -7.33 14.40
N PHE A 350 -2.02 -6.70 13.22
CA PHE A 350 -1.94 -7.42 11.94
C PHE A 350 -0.50 -7.78 11.54
N ILE A 351 0.50 -7.32 12.27
CA ILE A 351 1.93 -7.58 12.03
C ILE A 351 2.39 -8.68 12.99
N PHE A 352 2.23 -9.94 12.56
CA PHE A 352 2.67 -11.09 13.34
C PHE A 352 3.74 -11.87 12.58
N TRP A 353 4.60 -12.57 13.34
CA TRP A 353 5.62 -13.43 12.76
C TRP A 353 5.04 -14.82 12.45
N PRO A 354 4.88 -15.22 11.17
CA PRO A 354 4.28 -16.50 10.82
C PRO A 354 5.23 -17.67 11.07
N THR A 355 4.66 -18.86 11.26
CA THR A 355 5.44 -20.10 11.36
C THR A 355 6.06 -20.47 9.99
N LYS A 356 7.16 -21.22 10.02
CA LYS A 356 7.82 -21.78 8.81
C LYS A 356 6.84 -22.47 7.86
N SER A 357 5.91 -23.25 8.40
CA SER A 357 4.91 -23.98 7.62
C SER A 357 3.92 -23.03 6.92
N GLN A 358 3.48 -21.98 7.61
CA GLN A 358 2.59 -20.97 7.02
C GLN A 358 3.28 -20.22 5.88
N VAL A 359 4.53 -19.78 6.08
CA VAL A 359 5.32 -19.13 5.03
C VAL A 359 5.50 -20.06 3.85
N PHE A 360 5.91 -21.31 4.09
CA PHE A 360 6.08 -22.28 3.00
C PHE A 360 4.80 -22.47 2.20
N LEU A 361 3.63 -22.50 2.85
CA LEU A 361 2.33 -22.64 2.18
C LEU A 361 1.88 -21.38 1.44
N SER A 362 2.33 -20.19 1.83
CA SER A 362 1.96 -18.92 1.18
C SER A 362 2.90 -18.51 0.04
N LEU A 363 4.15 -18.98 0.05
CA LEU A 363 5.11 -18.69 -1.02
C LEU A 363 4.60 -19.12 -2.41
N PRO A 364 4.79 -18.33 -3.48
CA PRO A 364 4.48 -18.75 -4.84
C PRO A 364 5.21 -20.03 -5.24
N ILE A 365 4.54 -20.93 -5.97
CA ILE A 365 5.12 -22.25 -6.36
C ILE A 365 6.47 -22.08 -7.08
N SER A 366 6.58 -21.11 -7.98
CA SER A 366 7.83 -20.81 -8.69
C SER A 366 8.95 -20.32 -7.78
N PHE A 367 8.62 -19.67 -6.66
CA PHE A 367 9.58 -19.20 -5.67
C PHE A 367 10.10 -20.37 -4.83
N ARG A 368 9.21 -21.28 -4.41
CA ARG A 368 9.58 -22.48 -3.62
C ARG A 368 10.63 -23.35 -4.31
N ALA A 369 10.61 -23.43 -5.63
CA ALA A 369 11.55 -24.27 -6.39
C ALA A 369 13.03 -23.94 -6.10
N ARG A 370 13.35 -22.68 -5.77
CA ARG A 370 14.72 -22.23 -5.48
C ARG A 370 14.91 -21.67 -4.07
N PHE A 371 13.83 -21.23 -3.44
CA PHE A 371 13.86 -20.46 -2.20
C PHE A 371 12.86 -21.02 -1.17
N SER A 372 12.67 -22.35 -1.14
CA SER A 372 11.76 -23.01 -0.18
C SER A 372 12.14 -22.82 1.29
N LYS A 373 13.40 -22.49 1.58
CA LYS A 373 13.89 -22.21 2.94
C LYS A 373 13.81 -20.72 3.32
N VAL A 374 13.45 -19.85 2.38
CA VAL A 374 13.36 -18.40 2.65
C VAL A 374 12.10 -18.13 3.45
N VAL A 375 12.29 -17.61 4.67
CA VAL A 375 11.17 -17.27 5.57
C VAL A 375 10.90 -15.77 5.64
N ALA A 376 11.85 -14.96 5.17
CA ALA A 376 11.82 -13.52 5.28
C ALA A 376 12.57 -12.89 4.10
N ILE A 377 11.94 -11.91 3.47
CA ILE A 377 12.58 -10.95 2.56
C ILE A 377 12.59 -9.62 3.30
N ILE A 378 13.80 -9.14 3.63
CA ILE A 378 13.98 -7.90 4.37
C ILE A 378 14.40 -6.76 3.45
N ASP A 379 13.82 -5.59 3.69
CA ASP A 379 14.18 -4.36 3.02
C ASP A 379 14.02 -3.15 3.94
N CYS A 380 14.84 -2.13 3.72
CA CYS A 380 14.76 -0.86 4.42
C CYS A 380 14.08 0.18 3.53
N PHE A 381 12.83 0.54 3.86
CA PHE A 381 12.14 1.61 3.14
C PHE A 381 12.39 2.97 3.81
N GLU A 382 12.39 4.04 3.01
CA GLU A 382 12.61 5.42 3.47
C GLU A 382 11.38 6.28 3.19
N VAL A 383 10.88 6.94 4.24
CA VAL A 383 9.79 7.93 4.18
C VAL A 383 10.41 9.32 4.23
N GLU A 384 10.14 10.13 3.21
CA GLU A 384 10.54 11.55 3.20
C GLU A 384 9.81 12.33 4.30
N ILE A 385 10.57 13.18 4.99
CA ILE A 385 10.05 14.07 6.04
C ILE A 385 10.40 15.51 5.72
N GLN A 386 9.66 16.44 6.34
CA GLN A 386 10.06 17.85 6.33
C GLN A 386 11.46 18.00 6.95
N LYS A 387 12.25 18.91 6.37
CA LYS A 387 13.58 19.25 6.88
C LYS A 387 13.48 19.68 8.35
N PRO A 388 14.13 18.97 9.29
CA PRO A 388 14.10 19.36 10.70
C PRO A 388 14.71 20.74 10.92
N SER A 389 14.25 21.50 11.92
CA SER A 389 14.82 22.83 12.20
C SER A 389 16.24 22.76 12.76
N LYS A 390 16.52 21.77 13.62
CA LYS A 390 17.84 21.58 14.27
C LYS A 390 18.85 20.94 13.30
N ALA A 391 20.03 21.55 13.16
CA ALA A 391 21.08 21.10 12.25
C ALA A 391 21.53 19.64 12.53
N LEU A 392 21.64 19.24 13.79
CA LEU A 392 21.96 17.87 14.17
C LEU A 392 20.91 16.88 13.62
N HIS A 393 19.61 17.18 13.81
CA HIS A 393 18.52 16.33 13.32
C HIS A 393 18.51 16.29 11.79
N GLN A 394 18.81 17.40 11.12
CA GLN A 394 18.97 17.42 9.66
C GLN A 394 20.09 16.47 9.21
N ALA A 395 21.25 16.52 9.86
CA ALA A 395 22.39 15.67 9.53
C ALA A 395 22.12 14.18 9.79
N MET A 396 21.37 13.86 10.85
CA MET A 396 21.00 12.48 11.20
C MET A 396 19.92 11.89 10.28
N THR A 397 18.97 12.71 9.84
CA THR A 397 17.87 12.27 8.96
C THR A 397 18.21 12.37 7.48
N TRP A 398 19.35 12.96 7.10
CA TRP A 398 19.75 13.12 5.70
C TRP A 398 20.01 11.77 5.02
N SER A 399 19.22 11.46 3.98
CA SER A 399 19.47 10.35 3.08
C SER A 399 20.25 10.84 1.86
N ALA A 400 21.50 10.38 1.73
CA ALA A 400 22.29 10.64 0.54
C ALA A 400 21.67 10.02 -0.73
N TYR A 401 20.94 8.91 -0.55
CA TYR A 401 20.27 8.20 -1.64
C TYR A 401 19.08 8.99 -2.19
N LYS A 402 18.18 9.48 -1.32
CA LYS A 402 16.99 10.25 -1.70
C LYS A 402 17.27 11.74 -1.89
N LYS A 403 18.42 12.23 -1.42
CA LYS A 403 18.82 13.65 -1.42
C LYS A 403 17.85 14.56 -0.65
N CYS A 404 17.25 14.03 0.42
CA CYS A 404 16.34 14.74 1.31
C CYS A 404 16.40 14.14 2.73
N ASN A 405 15.70 14.77 3.67
CA ASN A 405 15.54 14.24 5.02
C ASN A 405 14.51 13.11 5.01
N THR A 406 14.85 11.98 5.62
CA THR A 406 14.01 10.78 5.64
C THR A 406 14.06 10.09 7.00
N ILE A 407 13.05 9.29 7.27
CA ILE A 407 13.05 8.25 8.31
C ILE A 407 13.00 6.90 7.61
N LYS A 408 13.83 5.97 8.09
CA LYS A 408 14.02 4.64 7.55
C LYS A 408 13.45 3.59 8.50
N TYR A 409 12.87 2.54 7.93
CA TYR A 409 12.31 1.41 8.67
C TYR A 409 12.72 0.11 8.00
N LEU A 410 13.12 -0.88 8.78
CA LEU A 410 13.26 -2.25 8.30
C LEU A 410 11.89 -2.89 8.27
N ALA A 411 11.46 -3.37 7.11
CA ALA A 411 10.27 -4.17 6.93
C ALA A 411 10.62 -5.56 6.43
N CYS A 412 9.82 -6.55 6.81
CA CYS A 412 9.97 -7.92 6.35
C CYS A 412 8.67 -8.41 5.73
N THR A 413 8.78 -9.09 4.58
CA THR A 413 7.67 -9.82 3.98
C THR A 413 8.08 -11.25 3.60
N PRO A 414 7.28 -12.28 3.94
CA PRO A 414 7.51 -13.64 3.43
C PRO A 414 6.88 -13.82 2.03
N ASP A 415 5.71 -13.23 1.81
CA ASP A 415 4.84 -13.44 0.65
C ASP A 415 4.20 -12.13 0.11
N GLY A 416 4.74 -10.98 0.52
CA GLY A 416 4.18 -9.65 0.24
C GLY A 416 3.25 -9.12 1.34
N THR A 417 3.03 -9.86 2.42
CA THR A 417 2.43 -9.34 3.67
C THR A 417 3.51 -8.88 4.64
N CYS A 418 3.31 -7.77 5.35
CA CYS A 418 4.28 -7.28 6.35
C CYS A 418 4.17 -8.11 7.64
N CYS A 419 5.24 -8.81 8.02
CA CYS A 419 5.27 -9.65 9.22
C CYS A 419 6.23 -9.14 10.32
N PHE A 420 6.96 -8.06 10.03
CA PHE A 420 7.82 -7.36 10.98
C PHE A 420 8.08 -5.94 10.47
N ILE A 421 8.06 -4.97 11.39
CA ILE A 421 8.49 -3.60 11.15
C ILE A 421 9.35 -3.12 12.32
N SER A 422 10.48 -2.45 12.05
CA SER A 422 11.31 -1.88 13.11
C SER A 422 10.78 -0.53 13.61
N GLU A 423 11.31 -0.06 14.72
CA GLU A 423 11.30 1.38 15.05
C GLU A 423 11.89 2.21 13.89
N GLY A 424 11.55 3.50 13.84
CA GLY A 424 12.09 4.44 12.85
C GLY A 424 13.54 4.83 13.16
N TRP A 425 14.34 5.04 12.10
CA TRP A 425 15.73 5.47 12.17
C TRP A 425 15.96 6.67 11.25
N GLY A 426 16.88 7.57 11.60
CA GLY A 426 17.25 8.66 10.68
C GLY A 426 17.82 8.11 9.37
N GLY A 427 17.51 8.75 8.24
CA GLY A 427 17.92 8.31 6.89
C GLY A 427 19.41 8.08 6.67
N ARG A 428 20.28 8.67 7.51
CA ARG A 428 21.72 8.43 7.48
C ARG A 428 22.14 7.07 8.03
N THR A 429 21.26 6.42 8.79
CA THR A 429 21.53 5.11 9.39
C THR A 429 21.66 4.04 8.30
N SER A 430 22.73 3.24 8.39
CA SER A 430 22.93 2.13 7.46
C SER A 430 21.99 0.95 7.76
N ASP A 431 21.56 0.26 6.71
CA ASP A 431 20.60 -0.85 6.82
C ASP A 431 21.13 -1.98 7.71
N SER A 432 22.44 -2.25 7.65
CA SER A 432 23.12 -3.22 8.51
C SER A 432 23.03 -2.87 10.01
N VAL A 433 23.06 -1.57 10.36
CA VAL A 433 22.90 -1.14 11.76
C VAL A 433 21.46 -1.33 12.22
N ILE A 434 20.49 -1.03 11.34
CA ILE A 434 19.08 -1.22 11.64
C ILE A 434 18.77 -2.69 11.83
N LEU A 435 19.27 -3.57 10.96
CA LEU A 435 19.11 -5.02 11.11
C LEU A 435 19.56 -5.51 12.50
N LYS A 436 20.74 -5.08 12.95
CA LYS A 436 21.33 -5.49 14.23
C LYS A 436 20.58 -4.97 15.45
N LYS A 437 19.90 -3.82 15.34
CA LYS A 437 19.28 -3.13 16.48
C LYS A 437 17.75 -3.17 16.49
N SER A 438 17.13 -3.61 15.40
CA SER A 438 15.67 -3.63 15.24
C SER A 438 14.97 -4.75 16.03
N GLY A 439 15.72 -5.74 16.54
CA GLY A 439 15.14 -6.96 17.13
C GLY A 439 14.76 -8.02 16.09
N PHE A 440 14.97 -7.76 14.79
CA PHE A 440 14.67 -8.74 13.73
C PHE A 440 15.44 -10.04 13.90
N LEU A 441 16.72 -9.98 14.27
CA LEU A 441 17.57 -11.16 14.43
C LEU A 441 17.05 -12.14 15.49
N ASP A 442 16.27 -11.65 16.45
CA ASP A 442 15.70 -12.49 17.52
C ASP A 442 14.47 -13.29 17.06
N LYS A 443 13.91 -12.96 15.89
CA LYS A 443 12.84 -13.71 15.23
C LYS A 443 13.35 -14.85 14.34
N ILE A 444 14.67 -14.93 14.12
CA ILE A 444 15.27 -15.90 13.21
C ILE A 444 15.39 -17.26 13.91
N GLU A 445 14.80 -18.28 13.30
CA GLU A 445 14.97 -19.67 13.72
C GLU A 445 16.13 -20.36 12.98
N PRO A 446 16.84 -21.30 13.61
CA PRO A 446 17.88 -22.07 12.93
C PRO A 446 17.37 -22.83 11.70
N GLY A 447 18.24 -22.97 10.70
CA GLY A 447 18.01 -23.73 9.47
C GLY A 447 17.23 -22.99 8.38
N VAL A 448 16.87 -21.71 8.58
CA VAL A 448 16.17 -20.90 7.58
C VAL A 448 17.10 -20.09 6.69
N GLN A 449 16.53 -19.51 5.64
CA GLN A 449 17.16 -18.52 4.80
C GLN A 449 16.48 -17.16 4.94
N ILE A 450 17.30 -16.11 4.99
CA ILE A 450 16.86 -14.71 4.95
C ILE A 450 17.31 -14.13 3.61
N MET A 451 16.37 -13.57 2.86
CA MET A 451 16.66 -12.91 1.60
C MET A 451 16.77 -11.41 1.80
N THR A 452 17.79 -10.80 1.19
CA THR A 452 17.99 -9.35 1.24
C THR A 452 18.68 -8.86 -0.02
N ASP A 453 18.70 -7.53 -0.21
CA ASP A 453 19.41 -6.88 -1.28
C ASP A 453 20.91 -6.72 -0.97
N ARG A 454 21.64 -5.92 -1.77
CA ARG A 454 23.07 -5.66 -1.55
C ARG A 454 23.34 -4.47 -0.62
N GLY A 455 22.33 -3.71 -0.23
CA GLY A 455 22.42 -2.60 0.73
C GLY A 455 22.84 -3.08 2.13
N PHE A 456 22.41 -4.28 2.52
CA PHE A 456 22.80 -4.93 3.78
C PHE A 456 24.21 -5.52 3.70
N LYS A 457 25.22 -4.71 4.04
CA LYS A 457 26.64 -5.08 4.02
C LYS A 457 27.07 -5.75 5.33
N HIS A 458 27.88 -6.79 5.25
CA HIS A 458 28.49 -7.46 6.42
C HIS A 458 27.47 -7.95 7.47
N VAL A 459 26.37 -8.54 7.01
CA VAL A 459 25.30 -9.09 7.87
C VAL A 459 25.28 -10.63 7.90
N GLU A 460 26.12 -11.27 7.08
CA GLU A 460 26.23 -12.71 6.95
C GLU A 460 26.55 -13.38 8.29
N ARG A 461 27.48 -12.79 9.04
CA ARG A 461 27.89 -13.30 10.34
C ARG A 461 26.75 -13.21 11.36
N ASP A 462 26.08 -12.05 11.44
CA ASP A 462 24.98 -11.84 12.39
C ASP A 462 23.82 -12.81 12.14
N ILE A 463 23.55 -13.14 10.87
CA ILE A 463 22.52 -14.13 10.48
C ILE A 463 23.01 -15.56 10.74
N ALA A 464 24.28 -15.86 10.48
CA ALA A 464 24.87 -17.17 10.74
C ALA A 464 24.93 -17.51 12.23
N GLU A 465 25.16 -16.53 13.11
CA GLU A 465 25.11 -16.68 14.57
C GLU A 465 23.72 -17.12 15.07
N LYS A 466 22.66 -16.81 14.33
CA LYS A 466 21.29 -17.31 14.59
C LYS A 466 21.01 -18.68 13.93
N GLY A 467 22.02 -19.33 13.36
CA GLY A 467 21.89 -20.61 12.67
C GLY A 467 21.15 -20.54 11.33
N ALA A 468 21.03 -19.35 10.74
CA ALA A 468 20.40 -19.13 9.44
C ALA A 468 21.45 -18.82 8.36
N SER A 469 21.00 -18.75 7.11
CA SER A 469 21.87 -18.39 5.98
C SER A 469 21.31 -17.23 5.17
N LEU A 470 22.21 -16.40 4.65
CA LEU A 470 21.86 -15.25 3.84
C LEU A 470 21.74 -15.61 2.36
N VAL A 471 20.67 -15.16 1.72
CA VAL A 471 20.45 -15.29 0.28
C VAL A 471 20.39 -13.90 -0.33
N ARG A 472 21.20 -13.66 -1.36
CA ARG A 472 21.07 -12.49 -2.21
C ARG A 472 20.73 -12.91 -3.63
N PRO A 473 19.65 -12.40 -4.22
CA PRO A 473 19.33 -12.68 -5.60
C PRO A 473 20.42 -12.10 -6.53
N PRO A 474 20.73 -12.78 -7.65
CA PRO A 474 21.74 -12.33 -8.61
C PRO A 474 21.34 -11.01 -9.26
N SER A 475 22.31 -10.13 -9.50
CA SER A 475 22.06 -8.86 -10.17
C SER A 475 21.69 -9.04 -11.64
N VAL A 476 20.76 -8.22 -12.11
CA VAL A 476 20.26 -8.17 -13.51
C VAL A 476 21.38 -7.97 -14.56
N VAL A 477 22.59 -7.61 -14.14
CA VAL A 477 23.69 -7.19 -15.03
C VAL A 477 24.57 -8.36 -15.52
N SER A 478 24.47 -9.58 -14.95
CA SER A 478 25.49 -10.62 -15.22
C SER A 478 25.02 -11.94 -15.82
N THR A 479 23.72 -12.20 -15.85
CA THR A 479 23.19 -13.41 -16.50
C THR A 479 21.94 -12.99 -17.25
N GLY A 480 21.82 -13.34 -18.54
CA GLY A 480 20.65 -13.07 -19.39
C GLY A 480 19.35 -13.76 -18.93
N GLN A 481 19.21 -14.06 -17.64
CA GLN A 481 18.02 -14.58 -17.01
C GLN A 481 17.15 -13.41 -16.54
N VAL A 482 16.15 -13.12 -17.37
CA VAL A 482 15.01 -12.28 -16.99
C VAL A 482 14.16 -13.06 -15.99
N TRP A 483 14.01 -12.54 -14.77
CA TRP A 483 13.07 -13.10 -13.79
C TRP A 483 11.63 -12.87 -14.27
N SER A 484 10.73 -13.81 -13.99
CA SER A 484 9.31 -13.58 -14.25
C SER A 484 8.81 -12.40 -13.41
N ALA A 485 7.82 -11.65 -13.93
CA ALA A 485 7.26 -10.46 -13.26
C ALA A 485 6.78 -10.72 -11.81
N SER A 486 6.46 -11.98 -11.48
CA SER A 486 6.08 -12.44 -10.14
C SER A 486 7.22 -12.37 -9.11
N LEU A 487 8.46 -12.60 -9.54
CA LEU A 487 9.65 -12.55 -8.68
C LEU A 487 10.15 -11.12 -8.45
N VAL A 488 9.99 -10.25 -9.44
CA VAL A 488 10.29 -8.80 -9.31
C VAL A 488 9.29 -8.12 -8.37
N ARG A 489 8.01 -8.53 -8.37
CA ARG A 489 6.98 -7.97 -7.47
C ARG A 489 7.25 -8.19 -5.97
N LEU A 490 8.01 -9.22 -5.59
CA LEU A 490 8.39 -9.47 -4.20
C LEU A 490 9.58 -8.61 -3.75
N GLN A 491 10.28 -7.95 -4.69
CA GLN A 491 11.46 -7.12 -4.42
C GLN A 491 11.18 -5.62 -4.45
N VAL A 492 9.94 -5.20 -4.72
CA VAL A 492 9.59 -3.79 -4.87
C VAL A 492 8.59 -3.43 -3.78
N TRP A 493 9.11 -2.87 -2.69
CA TRP A 493 8.39 -1.95 -1.81
C TRP A 493 8.82 -0.52 -2.11
#